data_AF-A0A7D8YPK2-F1
#
_entry.id   AF-A0A7D8YPK2-F1
#
_cell.length_a   1.000
_cell.length_b   1.000
_cell.length_c   1.000
_cell.angle_alpha   90.00
_cell.angle_beta   90.00
_cell.angle_gamma   90.00
#
_symmetry.space_group_name_H-M   'P 1'
#
loop_
_entity.id
_entity.type
_entity.pdbx_description
1 polymer ?
#
loop_
_entity_poly.entity_id
_entity_poly.type
_entity_poly.pdbx_seq_one_letter_code
_entity_poly.pdbx_strand_id
1 'polypeptide(L)'
;MNFYAFSPLAGGMLAKDRLANNLAKELDDVLNPAPGTRFDAMKVFGDMYLKKPTLDALAMLKSRCEEEGIAVMEGTMKWFFHHSLLGEEDGVILGSSSTGQIDASLTACGKGPLDGGLVKAFVDLWTAIRGGPS
;
A
#
# COMPACT_ATOMS: atom_id res chain seq x y z
N MET A 1 18.87 -18.29 2.46
CA MET A 1 19.03 -16.84 2.21
C MET A 1 17.67 -16.25 2.43
N ASN A 2 17.56 -15.29 3.35
CA ASN A 2 16.28 -14.74 3.78
C ASN A 2 16.05 -13.42 3.06
N PHE A 3 14.81 -13.17 2.65
CA PHE A 3 14.38 -11.97 1.96
C PHE A 3 13.66 -11.02 2.93
N TYR A 4 14.02 -9.74 2.87
CA TYR A 4 13.39 -8.70 3.67
C TYR A 4 12.72 -7.68 2.75
N ALA A 5 11.41 -7.75 2.64
CA ALA A 5 10.61 -6.83 1.86
C ALA A 5 10.68 -5.43 2.46
N PHE A 6 11.13 -4.45 1.67
CA PHE A 6 11.17 -3.05 2.08
C PHE A 6 10.06 -2.25 1.39
N SER A 7 9.73 -1.09 1.97
CA SER A 7 8.67 -0.20 1.46
C SER A 7 7.32 -0.89 1.22
N PRO A 8 6.81 -1.70 2.19
CA PRO A 8 5.59 -2.48 1.98
C PRO A 8 4.35 -1.61 1.72
N LEU A 9 4.35 -0.37 2.22
CA LEU A 9 3.26 0.59 2.04
C LEU A 9 3.54 1.62 0.94
N ALA A 10 4.48 1.33 0.01
CA ALA A 10 4.84 2.20 -1.10
C ALA A 10 5.14 3.65 -0.66
N GLY A 11 6.09 3.81 0.27
CA GLY A 11 6.42 5.13 0.85
C GLY A 11 5.34 5.72 1.76
N GLY A 12 4.28 4.98 2.09
CA GLY A 12 3.13 5.44 2.87
C GLY A 12 1.89 5.73 2.01
N MET A 13 1.96 5.55 0.69
CA MET A 13 0.84 5.71 -0.22
C MET A 13 -0.33 4.77 0.15
N LEU A 14 -0.04 3.51 0.50
CA LEU A 14 -1.04 2.51 0.88
C LEU A 14 -1.55 2.69 2.32
N ALA A 15 -0.99 3.63 3.08
CA ALA A 15 -1.41 3.95 4.45
C ALA A 15 -2.33 5.17 4.54
N LYS A 16 -2.54 5.88 3.43
CA LYS A 16 -3.40 7.07 3.39
C LYS A 16 -4.86 6.63 3.27
N ASP A 17 -5.50 6.52 4.43
CA ASP A 17 -6.89 6.10 4.60
C ASP A 17 -7.87 7.28 4.68
N ARG A 18 -7.51 8.45 4.14
CA ARG A 18 -8.44 9.59 4.03
C ARG A 18 -9.48 9.28 2.93
N LEU A 19 -10.47 8.48 3.31
CA LEU A 19 -11.83 8.33 2.78
C LEU A 19 -12.12 9.12 1.50
N ALA A 20 -12.29 8.38 0.39
CA ALA A 20 -13.22 8.59 -0.73
C ALA A 20 -13.38 9.94 -1.46
N ASN A 21 -12.97 11.10 -0.93
CA ASN A 21 -13.60 12.35 -1.35
C ASN A 21 -12.76 13.30 -2.19
N ASN A 22 -11.49 13.01 -2.46
CA ASN A 22 -10.75 13.80 -3.43
C ASN A 22 -9.47 13.12 -3.94
N LEU A 23 -9.61 12.16 -4.86
CA LEU A 23 -8.46 11.57 -5.58
C LEU A 23 -7.60 12.67 -6.22
N ALA A 24 -8.18 13.79 -6.65
CA ALA A 24 -7.44 14.93 -7.20
C ALA A 24 -6.61 15.65 -6.13
N LYS A 25 -7.09 15.75 -4.87
CA LYS A 25 -6.29 16.26 -3.75
C LYS A 25 -5.21 15.27 -3.31
N GLU A 26 -5.49 13.96 -3.32
CA GLU A 26 -4.43 12.99 -3.05
C GLU A 26 -3.35 13.05 -4.12
N LEU A 27 -3.73 13.20 -5.39
CA LEU A 27 -2.79 13.43 -6.48
C LEU A 27 -2.03 14.74 -6.31
N ASP A 28 -2.69 15.81 -5.89
CA ASP A 28 -2.07 17.11 -5.62
C ASP A 28 -1.13 17.07 -4.41
N ASP A 29 -1.53 16.50 -3.26
CA ASP A 29 -0.70 16.29 -2.05
C ASP A 29 0.52 15.37 -2.32
N VAL A 30 0.54 14.72 -3.47
CA VAL A 30 1.54 13.75 -3.89
C VAL A 30 2.46 14.33 -4.99
N LEU A 31 1.92 15.10 -5.93
CA LEU A 31 2.68 15.90 -6.89
C LEU A 31 3.33 17.13 -6.22
N ASN A 32 2.67 17.69 -5.21
CA ASN A 32 3.07 18.82 -4.38
C ASN A 32 3.11 18.39 -2.91
N PRO A 33 4.07 17.52 -2.53
CA PRO A 33 4.13 17.00 -1.16
C PRO A 33 4.37 18.12 -0.16
N ALA A 34 3.60 18.12 0.93
CA ALA A 34 3.77 19.07 2.02
C ALA A 34 5.20 18.98 2.61
N PRO A 35 5.78 20.12 3.06
CA PRO A 35 7.11 20.15 3.66
C PRO A 35 7.26 19.14 4.79
N GLY A 36 8.37 18.39 4.79
CA GLY A 36 8.71 17.40 5.82
C GLY A 36 8.04 16.03 5.66
N THR A 37 7.26 15.81 4.59
CA THR A 37 6.75 14.47 4.26
C THR A 37 7.82 13.62 3.54
N ARG A 38 7.64 12.30 3.50
CA ARG A 38 8.58 11.40 2.79
C ARG A 38 8.69 11.71 1.30
N PHE A 39 7.59 12.08 0.65
CA PHE A 39 7.59 12.44 -0.77
C PHE A 39 8.21 13.82 -1.04
N ASP A 40 8.20 14.73 -0.05
CA ASP A 40 8.94 15.99 -0.09
C ASP A 40 10.44 15.76 0.08
N ALA A 41 10.84 14.99 1.10
CA ALA A 41 12.24 14.72 1.42
C ALA A 41 12.95 13.78 0.43
N MET A 42 12.22 12.90 -0.26
CA MET A 42 12.79 11.85 -1.11
C MET A 42 12.06 11.71 -2.45
N LYS A 43 12.47 12.53 -3.43
CA LYS A 43 11.91 12.55 -4.80
C LYS A 43 11.85 11.17 -5.47
N VAL A 44 12.81 10.28 -5.19
CA VAL A 44 12.86 8.90 -5.73
C VAL A 44 11.63 8.05 -5.41
N PHE A 45 11.00 8.25 -4.24
CA PHE A 45 9.75 7.56 -3.92
C PHE A 45 8.61 8.05 -4.83
N GLY A 46 8.68 9.33 -5.20
CA GLY A 46 7.76 9.92 -6.16
C GLY A 46 7.84 9.21 -7.52
N ASP A 47 9.03 9.17 -8.10
CA ASP A 47 9.25 8.57 -9.42
C ASP A 47 8.91 7.07 -9.48
N MET A 48 9.10 6.37 -8.35
CA MET A 48 8.85 4.94 -8.25
C MET A 48 7.35 4.61 -8.21
N TYR A 49 6.59 5.32 -7.37
CA TYR A 49 5.20 4.96 -7.05
C TYR A 49 4.16 5.83 -7.74
N LEU A 50 4.46 7.10 -8.04
CA LEU A 50 3.48 8.10 -8.45
C LEU A 50 3.29 8.14 -9.96
N LYS A 51 2.86 7.02 -10.51
CA LYS A 51 2.52 6.91 -11.93
C LYS A 51 1.01 6.89 -12.09
N LYS A 52 0.48 7.54 -13.13
CA LYS A 52 -0.98 7.57 -13.39
C LYS A 52 -1.62 6.17 -13.35
N PRO A 53 -1.06 5.13 -13.98
CA PRO A 53 -1.62 3.77 -13.89
C PRO A 53 -1.65 3.22 -12.46
N THR A 54 -0.64 3.53 -11.65
CA THR A 54 -0.61 3.13 -10.23
C THR A 54 -1.75 3.76 -9.44
N LEU A 55 -2.02 5.05 -9.70
CA LEU A 55 -3.04 5.81 -9.00
C LEU A 55 -4.46 5.36 -9.39
N ASP A 56 -4.70 5.15 -10.69
CA ASP A 56 -5.98 4.64 -11.20
C ASP A 56 -6.27 3.24 -10.62
N ALA A 57 -5.26 2.37 -10.58
CA ALA A 57 -5.40 1.02 -10.04
C ALA A 57 -5.56 1.01 -8.52
N LEU A 58 -4.87 1.91 -7.81
CA LEU A 58 -5.04 2.07 -6.37
C LEU A 58 -6.45 2.53 -6.00
N ALA A 59 -7.08 3.39 -6.81
CA ALA A 59 -8.46 3.82 -6.57
C ALA A 59 -9.44 2.63 -6.60
N MET A 60 -9.23 1.66 -7.50
CA MET A 60 -10.03 0.44 -7.54
C MET A 60 -9.83 -0.43 -6.29
N LEU A 61 -8.58 -0.62 -5.86
CA LEU A 61 -8.29 -1.37 -4.63
C LEU A 61 -8.92 -0.69 -3.40
N LYS A 62 -8.81 0.64 -3.30
CA LYS A 62 -9.42 1.43 -2.23
C LYS A 62 -10.92 1.21 -2.15
N SER A 63 -11.63 1.32 -3.27
CA SER A 63 -13.08 1.08 -3.34
C SER A 63 -13.45 -0.29 -2.78
N ARG A 64 -12.68 -1.34 -3.16
CA ARG A 64 -12.95 -2.68 -2.67
C ARG A 64 -12.65 -2.86 -1.18
N CYS A 65 -11.58 -2.26 -0.69
CA CYS A 65 -11.27 -2.25 0.74
C CYS A 65 -12.36 -1.55 1.57
N GLU A 66 -12.89 -0.42 1.08
CA GLU A 66 -14.00 0.30 1.71
C GLU A 66 -15.30 -0.53 1.74
N GLU A 67 -15.64 -1.22 0.64
CA GLU A 67 -16.80 -2.13 0.58
C GLU A 67 -16.74 -3.26 1.61
N GLU A 68 -15.54 -3.78 1.87
CA GLU A 68 -15.30 -4.88 2.83
C GLU A 68 -14.98 -4.36 4.25
N GLY A 69 -15.01 -3.04 4.46
CA GLY A 69 -14.82 -2.42 5.77
C GLY A 69 -13.40 -2.53 6.33
N ILE A 70 -12.37 -2.62 5.47
CA ILE A 70 -10.97 -2.66 5.90
C ILE A 70 -10.14 -1.50 5.34
N ALA A 71 -9.12 -1.08 6.09
CA ALA A 71 -8.14 -0.12 5.59
C ALA A 71 -7.24 -0.76 4.52
N VAL A 72 -6.80 0.01 3.52
CA VAL A 72 -5.83 -0.47 2.52
C VAL A 72 -4.51 -0.89 3.17
N MET A 73 -4.09 -0.18 4.23
CA MET A 73 -2.91 -0.51 5.03
C MET A 73 -3.01 -1.91 5.59
N GLU A 74 -4.15 -2.21 6.21
CA GLU A 74 -4.42 -3.51 6.79
C GLU A 74 -4.46 -4.60 5.73
N GLY A 75 -5.16 -4.36 4.62
CA GLY A 75 -5.19 -5.28 3.49
C GLY A 75 -3.79 -5.56 2.95
N THR A 76 -2.94 -4.55 2.87
CA THR A 76 -1.55 -4.66 2.40
C THR A 76 -0.72 -5.52 3.35
N MET A 77 -0.83 -5.33 4.67
CA MET A 77 -0.11 -6.18 5.63
C MET A 77 -0.60 -7.63 5.53
N LYS A 78 -1.92 -7.84 5.49
CA LYS A 78 -2.49 -9.19 5.30
C LYS A 78 -2.02 -9.83 3.99
N TRP A 79 -1.83 -9.05 2.92
CA TRP A 79 -1.26 -9.54 1.66
C TRP A 79 0.17 -10.05 1.83
N PHE A 80 1.06 -9.28 2.48
CA PHE A 80 2.45 -9.70 2.68
C PHE A 80 2.56 -11.01 3.45
N PHE A 81 1.79 -11.20 4.52
CA PHE A 81 1.94 -12.37 5.39
C PHE A 81 1.16 -13.61 4.94
N HIS A 82 0.13 -13.46 4.10
CA HIS A 82 -0.75 -14.58 3.72
C HIS A 82 -0.80 -14.89 2.22
N HIS A 83 -0.43 -13.93 1.36
CA HIS A 83 -0.67 -14.02 -0.09
C HIS A 83 0.57 -13.70 -0.94
N SER A 84 1.69 -13.36 -0.30
CA SER A 84 2.96 -13.13 -0.98
C SER A 84 3.80 -14.42 -1.08
N LEU A 85 4.99 -14.30 -1.67
CA LEU A 85 5.97 -15.40 -1.72
C LEU A 85 6.87 -15.47 -0.49
N LEU A 86 6.66 -14.63 0.54
CA LEU A 86 7.47 -14.64 1.74
C LEU A 86 7.31 -15.97 2.50
N GLY A 87 8.43 -16.59 2.84
CA GLY A 87 8.49 -17.76 3.71
C GLY A 87 8.58 -17.41 5.20
N GLU A 88 8.62 -18.44 6.07
CA GLU A 88 8.66 -18.28 7.53
C GLU A 88 9.88 -17.49 8.03
N GLU A 89 11.00 -17.60 7.33
CA GLU A 89 12.28 -16.94 7.67
C GLU A 89 12.45 -15.56 7.00
N ASP A 90 11.51 -15.18 6.14
CA ASP A 90 11.49 -13.88 5.47
C ASP A 90 10.80 -12.82 6.33
N GLY A 91 11.02 -11.55 6.01
CA GLY A 91 10.52 -10.45 6.82
C GLY A 91 9.99 -9.26 6.03
N VAL A 92 9.24 -8.40 6.71
CA VAL A 92 8.79 -7.11 6.20
C VAL A 92 9.40 -6.01 7.06
N ILE A 93 10.10 -5.06 6.43
CA ILE A 93 10.66 -3.89 7.11
C ILE A 93 9.58 -2.83 7.23
N LEU A 94 9.09 -2.62 8.45
CA LEU A 94 8.10 -1.60 8.76
C LEU A 94 8.77 -0.25 9.03
N GLY A 95 8.28 0.79 8.36
CA GLY A 95 8.69 2.17 8.57
C GLY A 95 7.52 3.04 8.99
N SER A 96 7.69 3.81 10.05
CA SER A 96 6.64 4.66 10.64
C SER A 96 7.19 6.03 11.04
N SER A 97 6.32 7.05 11.07
CA SER A 97 6.64 8.37 11.64
C SER A 97 6.00 8.60 13.02
N SER A 98 5.24 7.64 13.55
CA SER A 98 4.64 7.72 14.90
C SER A 98 4.46 6.34 15.53
N THR A 99 4.29 6.30 16.86
CA THR A 99 4.00 5.07 17.58
C THR A 99 2.66 4.46 17.15
N GLY A 100 1.61 5.27 17.02
CA GLY A 100 0.29 4.78 16.59
C GLY A 100 0.29 4.12 15.20
N GLN A 101 1.11 4.60 14.26
CA GLN A 101 1.24 4.00 12.94
C GLN A 101 1.92 2.61 12.98
N ILE A 102 2.95 2.45 13.82
CA ILE A 102 3.62 1.16 13.95
C ILE A 102 2.74 0.16 14.69
N ASP A 103 2.03 0.57 15.74
CA ASP A 103 1.08 -0.28 16.47
C ASP A 103 -0.05 -0.79 15.56
N ALA A 104 -0.59 0.09 14.71
CA ALA A 104 -1.60 -0.29 13.72
C ALA A 104 -1.06 -1.29 12.69
N SER A 105 0.18 -1.09 12.21
CA SER A 105 0.84 -2.00 11.27
C SER A 105 1.08 -3.37 11.90
N LEU A 106 1.63 -3.41 13.12
CA LEU A 106 1.87 -4.65 13.86
C LEU A 106 0.58 -5.42 14.13
N THR A 107 -0.48 -4.70 14.52
CA THR A 107 -1.82 -5.30 14.69
C THR A 107 -2.30 -5.94 13.39
N ALA A 108 -2.12 -5.27 12.25
CA ALA A 108 -2.53 -5.81 10.95
C ALA A 108 -1.69 -7.02 10.51
N CYS A 109 -0.39 -7.08 10.84
CA CYS A 109 0.47 -8.24 10.56
C CYS A 109 -0.03 -9.52 11.25
N GLY A 110 -0.62 -9.40 12.45
CA GLY A 110 -1.15 -10.53 13.22
C GLY A 110 -2.54 -11.01 12.79
N LYS A 111 -3.19 -10.33 11.84
CA LYS A 111 -4.52 -10.72 11.35
C LYS A 111 -4.43 -11.86 10.34
N GLY A 112 -5.53 -12.60 10.16
CA GLY A 112 -5.63 -13.72 9.23
C GLY A 112 -5.64 -13.32 7.76
N PRO A 113 -5.91 -14.26 6.83
CA PRO A 113 -5.89 -13.99 5.40
C PRO A 113 -6.99 -12.99 4.97
N LEU A 114 -6.75 -12.33 3.84
CA LEU A 114 -7.77 -11.65 3.06
C LEU A 114 -8.81 -12.64 2.50
N ASP A 115 -10.05 -12.19 2.33
CA ASP A 115 -11.04 -12.95 1.54
C ASP A 115 -10.69 -12.97 0.05
N GLY A 116 -11.34 -13.85 -0.72
CA GLY A 116 -11.06 -14.02 -2.14
C GLY A 116 -11.33 -12.78 -3.00
N GLY A 117 -12.27 -11.92 -2.61
CA GLY A 117 -12.58 -10.69 -3.34
C GLY A 117 -11.46 -9.66 -3.23
N LEU A 118 -10.94 -9.47 -2.01
CA LEU A 118 -9.78 -8.63 -1.75
C LEU A 118 -8.52 -9.20 -2.36
N VAL A 119 -8.30 -10.52 -2.27
CA VAL A 119 -7.15 -11.16 -2.96
C VAL A 119 -7.17 -10.83 -4.45
N LYS A 120 -8.33 -10.97 -5.10
CA LYS A 120 -8.49 -10.62 -6.51
C LYS A 120 -8.18 -9.14 -6.77
N ALA A 121 -8.65 -8.23 -5.91
CA ALA A 121 -8.40 -6.79 -6.07
C ALA A 121 -6.90 -6.43 -6.02
N PHE A 122 -6.13 -7.06 -5.15
CA PHE A 122 -4.66 -6.88 -5.12
C PHE A 122 -3.98 -7.47 -6.37
N VAL A 123 -4.44 -8.61 -6.90
CA VAL A 123 -3.95 -9.16 -8.18
C VAL A 123 -4.28 -8.23 -9.35
N ASP A 124 -5.49 -7.68 -9.39
CA ASP A 124 -5.93 -6.75 -10.42
C ASP A 124 -5.10 -5.46 -10.38
N LEU A 125 -4.83 -4.92 -9.19
CA LEU A 125 -3.91 -3.80 -8.98
C LEU A 125 -2.54 -4.10 -9.59
N TRP A 126 -1.92 -5.23 -9.22
CA TRP A 126 -0.62 -5.63 -9.75
C TRP A 126 -0.62 -5.75 -11.28
N THR A 127 -1.67 -6.37 -11.83
CA THR A 127 -1.82 -6.60 -13.27
C THR A 127 -1.95 -5.29 -14.04
N ALA A 128 -2.65 -4.29 -13.49
CA ALA A 128 -2.79 -2.98 -14.10
C ALA A 128 -1.47 -2.20 -14.16
N ILE A 129 -0.58 -2.36 -13.17
CA ILE A 129 0.63 -1.53 -13.04
C ILE A 129 1.90 -2.16 -13.61
N ARG A 130 1.99 -3.49 -13.71
CA ARG A 130 3.18 -4.20 -14.21
C ARG A 130 3.45 -4.04 -15.72
N GLY A 131 2.60 -3.30 -16.42
CA GLY A 131 2.49 -3.28 -17.88
C GLY A 131 1.60 -4.41 -18.37
N GLY A 132 0.60 -4.10 -19.21
CA GLY A 132 -0.30 -5.10 -19.82
C GLY A 132 0.46 -6.25 -20.50
N PRO A 133 -0.22 -7.35 -20.88
CA PRO A 133 0.41 -8.63 -21.18
C PRO A 133 1.60 -8.48 -22.13
N SER A 134 2.72 -9.07 -21.71
CA SER A 134 3.91 -9.32 -22.53
C SER A 134 3.57 -10.09 -23.79
#